data_AF-A0A7V9JF09-F1
#
_entry.id   AF-A0A7V9JF09-F1
#
_cell.length_a   1.000
_cell.length_b   1.000
_cell.length_c   1.000
_cell.angle_alpha   90.00
_cell.angle_beta   90.00
_cell.angle_gamma   90.00
#
_symmetry.space_group_name_H-M   'P 1'
#
loop_
_entity.id
_entity.type
_entity.pdbx_description
1 polymer ?
#
loop_
_entity_poly.entity_id
_entity_poly.type
_entity_poly.pdbx_seq_one_letter_code
_entity_poly.pdbx_strand_id
1 'polypeptide(L)'
;LLDDVHLIAEKDRTQEELFVLFNLLAESGRQMIFTSAVPLAELAGVEARLRTRLEGGLVVDLPPPDAEIRARILARELETKLGGSHEGLATYLAARPVDSLRAAQALLQRVLQAAETTGQAPTIALARDVLDGAHEPSAPPPRGPAAPRSSGIVAPSAAGTRSREKMVWEWPEIGDRAIEEWR
;
A
#
# COMPACT_ATOMS: atom_id res chain seq x y z
N LEU A 1 13.44 -1.64 2.06
CA LEU A 1 12.44 -0.92 1.25
C LEU A 1 11.95 0.26 2.08
N LEU A 2 11.92 1.46 1.53
CA LEU A 2 11.30 2.63 2.13
C LEU A 2 10.24 3.16 1.16
N ASP A 3 8.99 3.21 1.61
CA ASP A 3 7.90 3.69 0.78
C ASP A 3 7.64 5.19 0.97
N ASP A 4 7.09 5.82 -0.07
CA ASP A 4 6.61 7.19 -0.07
C ASP A 4 7.65 8.23 0.43
N VAL A 5 8.85 8.21 -0.15
CA VAL A 5 9.95 9.12 0.24
C VAL A 5 9.63 10.61 0.07
N HIS A 6 8.58 10.97 -0.66
CA HIS A 6 8.10 12.35 -0.72
C HIS A 6 7.55 12.84 0.64
N LEU A 7 7.13 11.94 1.53
CA LEU A 7 6.53 12.29 2.84
C LEU A 7 7.55 12.82 3.86
N ILE A 8 8.85 12.72 3.59
CA ILE A 8 9.91 13.28 4.45
C ILE A 8 10.28 14.73 4.05
N ALA A 9 9.66 15.26 3.00
CA ALA A 9 9.82 16.67 2.64
C ALA A 9 9.56 17.57 3.86
N GLU A 10 10.39 18.61 4.02
CA GLU A 10 10.35 19.60 5.11
C GLU A 10 10.56 19.02 6.53
N LYS A 11 10.86 17.72 6.66
CA LYS A 11 11.20 17.07 7.94
C LYS A 11 12.70 16.96 8.10
N ASP A 12 13.39 18.07 8.29
CA ASP A 12 14.86 18.19 8.30
C ASP A 12 15.55 17.07 9.10
N ARG A 13 15.14 16.86 10.36
CA ARG A 13 15.71 15.80 11.20
C ARG A 13 15.53 14.40 10.61
N THR A 14 14.37 14.10 10.03
CA THR A 14 14.13 12.80 9.39
C THR A 14 14.98 12.64 8.13
N GLN A 15 15.19 13.72 7.38
CA GLN A 15 16.05 13.71 6.21
C GLN A 15 17.53 13.50 6.58
N GLU A 16 18.00 14.12 7.67
CA GLU A 16 19.35 13.93 8.21
C GLU A 16 19.60 12.47 8.62
N GLU A 17 18.68 11.88 9.40
CA GLU A 17 18.80 10.48 9.83
C GLU A 17 18.75 9.52 8.64
N LEU A 18 17.90 9.79 7.65
CA LEU A 18 17.87 9.00 6.42
C LEU A 18 19.17 9.13 5.62
N PHE A 19 19.77 10.31 5.56
CA PHE A 19 21.05 10.50 4.88
C PHE A 19 22.17 9.70 5.54
N VAL A 20 22.23 9.70 6.87
CA VAL A 20 23.20 8.88 7.63
C VAL A 20 22.97 7.39 7.36
N LEU A 21 21.72 6.93 7.47
CA LEU A 21 21.35 5.54 7.22
C LEU A 21 21.67 5.11 5.77
N PHE A 22 21.38 5.98 4.79
CA PHE A 22 21.66 5.73 3.39
C PHE A 22 23.15 5.44 3.18
N ASN A 23 24.03 6.29 3.71
CA ASN A 23 25.47 6.12 3.53
C ASN A 23 25.97 4.83 4.19
N LEU A 24 25.51 4.55 5.41
CA LEU A 24 25.87 3.30 6.12
C LEU A 24 25.47 2.05 5.32
N LEU A 25 24.28 2.04 4.74
CA LEU A 25 23.77 0.93 3.93
C LEU A 25 24.48 0.84 2.56
N ALA A 26 24.79 1.99 1.95
CA ALA A 26 25.53 2.04 0.70
C ALA A 26 26.97 1.54 0.87
N GLU A 27 27.67 1.96 1.93
CA GLU A 27 29.05 1.53 2.23
C GLU A 27 29.14 0.04 2.56
N SER A 28 28.08 -0.53 3.14
CA SER A 28 27.98 -1.97 3.41
C SER A 28 27.46 -2.80 2.22
N GLY A 29 27.25 -2.17 1.05
CA GLY A 29 26.77 -2.84 -0.16
C GLY A 29 25.37 -3.42 -0.04
N ARG A 30 24.54 -2.92 0.89
CA ARG A 30 23.18 -3.41 1.10
C ARG A 30 22.23 -2.82 0.06
N GLN A 31 21.34 -3.65 -0.48
CA GLN A 31 20.34 -3.21 -1.46
C GLN A 31 19.30 -2.31 -0.78
N MET A 32 19.05 -1.16 -1.38
CA MET A 32 18.00 -0.22 -0.97
C MET A 32 17.01 -0.04 -2.10
N ILE A 33 15.72 0.06 -1.75
CA ILE A 33 14.63 0.32 -2.69
C ILE A 33 13.80 1.44 -2.06
N PHE A 34 13.47 2.44 -2.87
CA PHE A 34 12.67 3.60 -2.49
C PHE A 34 11.50 3.74 -3.44
N THR A 35 10.34 4.14 -2.93
CA THR A 35 9.19 4.50 -3.77
C THR A 35 8.78 5.94 -3.53
N SER A 36 8.17 6.56 -4.56
CA SER A 36 7.66 7.92 -4.50
C SER A 36 6.42 8.05 -5.38
N ALA A 37 5.43 8.79 -4.91
CA ALA A 37 4.27 9.17 -5.73
C ALA A 37 4.56 10.34 -6.68
N VAL A 38 5.70 11.03 -6.49
CA VAL A 38 6.12 12.20 -7.26
C VAL A 38 7.51 11.93 -7.86
N PRO A 39 7.79 12.34 -9.11
CA PRO A 39 9.11 12.20 -9.72
C PRO A 39 10.23 12.79 -8.84
N LEU A 40 11.42 12.18 -8.85
CA LEU A 40 12.56 12.64 -8.02
C LEU A 40 12.94 14.11 -8.30
N ALA A 41 12.84 14.53 -9.57
CA ALA A 41 13.10 15.91 -9.98
C ALA A 41 12.14 16.92 -9.35
N GLU A 42 10.93 16.48 -9.00
CA GLU A 42 9.83 17.30 -8.47
C GLU A 42 9.68 17.17 -6.94
N LEU A 43 10.58 16.45 -6.25
CA LEU A 43 10.58 16.31 -4.79
C LEU A 43 10.95 17.62 -4.07
N ALA A 44 10.04 18.58 -4.07
CA ALA A 44 10.17 19.82 -3.32
C ALA A 44 10.27 19.53 -1.80
N GLY A 45 11.02 20.36 -1.08
CA GLY A 45 11.21 20.20 0.37
C GLY A 45 12.15 19.05 0.79
N VAL A 46 12.66 18.25 -0.15
CA VAL A 46 13.73 17.28 0.10
C VAL A 46 15.10 17.92 -0.22
N GLU A 47 16.06 17.75 0.68
CA GLU A 47 17.41 18.27 0.54
C GLU A 47 18.10 17.74 -0.74
N ALA A 48 18.80 18.64 -1.44
CA ALA A 48 19.49 18.32 -2.69
C ALA A 48 20.45 17.11 -2.55
N ARG A 49 21.14 16.99 -1.41
CA ARG A 49 22.07 15.86 -1.16
C ARG A 49 21.36 14.51 -1.15
N LEU A 50 20.14 14.44 -0.61
CA LEU A 50 19.39 13.19 -0.57
C LEU A 50 18.83 12.89 -1.96
N ARG A 51 18.35 13.91 -2.68
CA ARG A 51 17.88 13.77 -4.07
C ARG A 51 18.97 13.20 -4.98
N THR A 52 20.18 13.76 -4.93
CA THR A 52 21.32 13.27 -5.73
C THR A 52 21.67 11.82 -5.40
N ARG A 53 21.54 11.38 -4.13
CA ARG A 53 21.76 9.98 -3.75
C ARG A 53 20.71 9.04 -4.33
N LEU A 54 19.45 9.46 -4.32
CA LEU A 54 18.35 8.70 -4.92
C LEU A 54 18.51 8.61 -6.45
N GLU A 55 18.85 9.72 -7.11
CA GLU A 55 19.07 9.80 -8.56
C GLU A 55 20.33 9.04 -9.02
N GLY A 56 21.33 8.89 -8.14
CA GLY A 56 22.54 8.11 -8.42
C GLY A 56 22.32 6.60 -8.51
N GLY A 57 21.11 6.11 -8.22
CA GLY A 57 20.71 4.71 -8.35
C GLY A 57 19.97 4.41 -9.66
N LEU A 58 19.32 3.24 -9.71
CA LEU A 58 18.38 2.90 -10.77
C LEU A 58 17.05 3.61 -10.50
N VAL A 59 16.66 4.52 -11.39
CA VAL A 59 15.37 5.23 -11.35
C VAL A 59 14.48 4.65 -12.45
N VAL A 60 13.29 4.20 -12.06
CA VAL A 60 12.29 3.63 -12.97
C VAL A 60 10.95 4.30 -12.70
N ASP A 61 10.38 4.90 -13.74
CA ASP A 61 9.03 5.43 -13.69
C ASP A 61 8.02 4.30 -13.91
N LEU A 62 6.99 4.26 -13.06
CA LEU A 62 5.90 3.29 -13.19
C LEU A 62 4.62 4.00 -13.65
N PRO A 63 4.27 3.96 -14.94
CA PRO A 63 3.04 4.56 -15.42
C PRO A 63 1.81 3.79 -14.92
N PRO A 64 0.63 4.43 -14.85
CA PRO A 64 -0.62 3.73 -14.58
C PRO A 64 -0.86 2.61 -15.60
N PRO A 65 -1.35 1.42 -15.17
CA PRO A 65 -1.61 0.32 -16.07
C PRO A 65 -2.80 0.63 -16.99
N ASP A 66 -2.68 0.27 -18.26
CA ASP A 66 -3.76 0.35 -19.24
C ASP A 66 -4.88 -0.67 -18.97
N ALA A 67 -5.95 -0.62 -19.75
CA ALA A 67 -7.09 -1.52 -19.58
C ALA A 67 -6.73 -3.00 -19.75
N GLU A 68 -5.78 -3.31 -20.63
CA GLU A 68 -5.36 -4.68 -20.91
C GLU A 68 -4.59 -5.26 -19.71
N ILE A 69 -3.59 -4.52 -19.20
CA ILE A 69 -2.83 -4.90 -18.01
C ILE A 69 -3.76 -5.00 -16.80
N ARG A 70 -4.68 -4.04 -16.63
CA ARG A 70 -5.70 -4.12 -15.56
C ARG A 70 -6.53 -5.39 -15.67
N ALA A 71 -7.00 -5.76 -16.87
CA ALA A 71 -7.77 -6.99 -17.06
C ALA A 71 -6.97 -8.22 -16.66
N ARG A 72 -5.69 -8.30 -17.05
CA ARG A 72 -4.81 -9.42 -16.69
C ARG A 72 -4.58 -9.53 -15.19
N ILE A 73 -4.37 -8.39 -14.51
CA ILE A 73 -4.19 -8.37 -13.06
C ILE A 73 -5.47 -8.83 -12.35
N LEU A 74 -6.63 -8.29 -12.74
CA LEU A 74 -7.92 -8.67 -12.16
C LEU A 74 -8.26 -10.14 -12.44
N ALA A 75 -7.95 -10.65 -13.63
CA ALA A 75 -8.17 -12.05 -13.98
C ALA A 75 -7.36 -12.99 -13.06
N ARG A 76 -6.08 -12.66 -12.83
CA ARG A 76 -5.23 -13.41 -11.90
C ARG A 76 -5.75 -13.35 -10.46
N GLU A 77 -6.24 -12.19 -10.03
CA GLU A 77 -6.81 -12.03 -8.70
C GLU A 77 -8.10 -12.87 -8.53
N LEU A 78 -8.96 -12.89 -9.55
CA LEU A 78 -10.17 -13.72 -9.60
C LEU A 78 -9.84 -15.21 -9.58
N GLU A 79 -8.88 -15.65 -10.39
CA GLU A 79 -8.42 -17.04 -10.43
C GLU A 79 -7.90 -17.48 -9.05
N THR A 80 -7.12 -16.62 -8.39
CA THR A 80 -6.58 -16.90 -7.05
C THR A 80 -7.69 -17.01 -5.99
N LYS A 81 -8.73 -16.17 -6.07
CA LYS A 81 -9.80 -16.09 -5.06
C LYS A 81 -10.91 -17.12 -5.25
N LEU A 82 -11.27 -17.42 -6.50
CA LEU A 82 -12.44 -18.21 -6.85
C LEU A 82 -12.11 -19.55 -7.53
N GLY A 83 -10.88 -19.69 -8.03
CA GLY A 83 -10.52 -20.77 -8.93
C GLY A 83 -11.14 -20.61 -10.32
N GLY A 84 -10.46 -21.17 -11.33
CA GLY A 84 -10.91 -21.14 -12.73
C GLY A 84 -10.75 -19.77 -13.39
N SER A 85 -11.04 -19.73 -14.69
CA SER A 85 -10.92 -18.50 -15.49
C SER A 85 -12.19 -17.66 -15.42
N HIS A 86 -12.03 -16.38 -15.07
CA HIS A 86 -13.08 -15.36 -15.02
C HIS A 86 -12.77 -14.18 -15.95
N GLU A 87 -12.15 -14.45 -17.11
CA GLU A 87 -11.67 -13.42 -18.05
C GLU A 87 -12.75 -12.42 -18.48
N GLY A 88 -13.98 -12.89 -18.69
CA GLY A 88 -15.10 -12.01 -19.07
C GLY A 88 -15.42 -10.96 -18.00
N LEU A 89 -15.43 -11.37 -16.72
CA LEU A 89 -15.65 -10.44 -15.61
C LEU A 89 -14.46 -9.49 -15.44
N ALA A 90 -13.23 -10.00 -15.52
CA ALA A 90 -12.02 -9.20 -15.41
C ALA A 90 -11.96 -8.11 -16.49
N THR A 91 -12.26 -8.47 -17.74
CA THR A 91 -12.32 -7.55 -18.88
C THR A 91 -13.40 -6.50 -18.68
N TYR A 92 -14.59 -6.91 -18.23
CA TYR A 92 -15.70 -6.00 -17.94
C TYR A 92 -15.33 -4.96 -16.86
N LEU A 93 -14.68 -5.39 -15.78
CA LEU A 93 -14.23 -4.49 -14.70
C LEU A 93 -13.10 -3.57 -15.16
N ALA A 94 -12.15 -4.08 -15.95
CA ALA A 94 -11.00 -3.31 -16.43
C ALA A 94 -11.36 -2.22 -17.45
N ALA A 95 -12.44 -2.42 -18.20
CA ALA A 95 -12.97 -1.45 -19.18
C ALA A 95 -13.60 -0.22 -18.53
N ARG A 96 -13.89 -0.24 -17.22
CA ARG A 96 -14.45 0.93 -16.53
C ARG A 96 -13.43 2.06 -16.41
N PRO A 97 -13.87 3.33 -16.52
CA PRO A 97 -13.00 4.48 -16.33
C PRO A 97 -12.63 4.59 -14.85
N VAL A 98 -11.38 4.26 -14.52
CA VAL A 98 -10.80 4.32 -13.18
C VAL A 98 -9.37 4.84 -13.24
N ASP A 99 -9.00 5.67 -12.27
CA ASP A 99 -7.71 6.39 -12.29
C ASP A 99 -6.55 5.58 -11.68
N SER A 100 -6.82 4.39 -11.12
CA SER A 100 -5.78 3.55 -10.53
C SER A 100 -6.17 2.07 -10.51
N LEU A 101 -5.15 1.20 -10.44
CA LEU A 101 -5.37 -0.24 -10.22
C LEU A 101 -6.12 -0.50 -8.90
N ARG A 102 -5.82 0.27 -7.84
CA ARG A 102 -6.51 0.17 -6.55
C ARG A 102 -8.02 0.43 -6.69
N ALA A 103 -8.41 1.42 -7.49
CA ALA A 103 -9.82 1.68 -7.78
C ALA A 103 -10.46 0.52 -8.55
N ALA A 104 -9.77 -0.06 -9.54
CA ALA A 104 -10.24 -1.25 -10.25
C ALA A 104 -10.43 -2.46 -9.32
N GLN A 105 -9.48 -2.70 -8.41
CA GLN A 105 -9.55 -3.76 -7.40
C GLN A 105 -10.69 -3.50 -6.41
N ALA A 106 -10.95 -2.26 -6.03
CA ALA A 106 -12.08 -1.92 -5.17
C ALA A 106 -13.43 -2.26 -5.83
N LEU A 107 -13.57 -2.07 -7.15
CA LEU A 107 -14.76 -2.52 -7.89
C LEU A 107 -14.91 -4.04 -7.84
N LEU A 108 -13.81 -4.77 -8.09
CA LEU A 108 -13.80 -6.23 -7.95
C LEU A 108 -14.24 -6.66 -6.54
N GLN A 109 -13.66 -6.08 -5.50
CA GLN A 109 -14.02 -6.41 -4.12
C GLN A 109 -15.49 -6.16 -3.81
N ARG A 110 -16.08 -5.06 -4.32
CA ARG A 110 -17.53 -4.80 -4.18
C ARG A 110 -18.38 -5.90 -4.83
N VAL A 111 -18.01 -6.36 -6.03
CA VAL A 111 -18.73 -7.44 -6.72
C VAL A 111 -18.61 -8.76 -5.97
N LEU A 112 -17.42 -9.08 -5.45
CA LEU A 112 -17.21 -10.29 -4.65
C LEU A 112 -18.03 -10.27 -3.36
N GLN A 113 -18.05 -9.16 -2.63
CA GLN A 113 -18.86 -9.00 -1.41
C GLN A 113 -20.36 -9.14 -1.69
N ALA A 114 -20.84 -8.56 -2.79
CA ALA A 114 -22.24 -8.70 -3.20
C ALA A 114 -22.59 -10.16 -3.56
N ALA A 115 -21.68 -10.86 -4.24
CA ALA A 115 -21.82 -12.26 -4.58
C ALA A 115 -21.93 -13.13 -3.32
N GLU A 116 -21.03 -12.91 -2.35
CA GLU A 116 -21.05 -13.58 -1.04
C GLU A 116 -22.35 -13.31 -0.27
N THR A 117 -22.81 -12.05 -0.24
CA THR A 117 -24.01 -11.64 0.50
C THR A 117 -25.29 -12.25 -0.11
N THR A 118 -25.35 -12.37 -1.44
CA THR A 118 -26.50 -12.93 -2.15
C THR A 118 -26.43 -14.44 -2.34
N GLY A 119 -25.29 -15.07 -2.01
CA GLY A 119 -25.04 -16.49 -2.26
C GLY A 119 -24.98 -16.84 -3.76
N GLN A 120 -24.68 -15.86 -4.61
CA GLN A 120 -24.61 -16.03 -6.07
C GLN A 120 -23.15 -16.04 -6.54
N ALA A 121 -22.92 -16.57 -7.74
CA ALA A 121 -21.60 -16.47 -8.37
C ALA A 121 -21.33 -15.03 -8.85
N PRO A 122 -20.08 -14.53 -8.78
CA PRO A 122 -19.73 -13.22 -9.30
C PRO A 122 -19.75 -13.25 -10.83
N THR A 123 -20.89 -12.84 -11.40
CA THR A 123 -21.10 -12.77 -12.85
C THR A 123 -21.09 -11.32 -13.35
N ILE A 124 -20.96 -11.13 -14.67
CA ILE A 124 -21.07 -9.80 -15.29
C ILE A 124 -22.44 -9.17 -15.00
N ALA A 125 -23.51 -9.97 -14.92
CA ALA A 125 -24.85 -9.47 -14.60
C ALA A 125 -24.91 -8.89 -13.18
N LEU A 126 -24.37 -9.60 -12.19
CA LEU A 126 -24.25 -9.09 -10.81
C LEU A 126 -23.34 -7.86 -10.76
N ALA A 127 -22.23 -7.86 -11.49
CA ALA A 127 -21.34 -6.71 -11.54
C ALA A 127 -22.01 -5.46 -12.13
N ARG A 128 -22.88 -5.62 -13.14
CA ARG A 128 -23.73 -4.51 -13.64
C ARG A 128 -24.72 -4.04 -12.57
N ASP A 129 -25.40 -4.95 -11.90
CA ASP A 129 -26.36 -4.60 -10.86
C ASP A 129 -25.71 -3.84 -9.70
N VAL A 130 -24.54 -4.28 -9.24
CA VAL A 130 -23.82 -3.68 -8.10
C VAL A 130 -23.16 -2.34 -8.43
N LEU A 131 -22.73 -2.17 -9.69
CA LEU A 131 -21.92 -1.01 -10.09
C LEU A 131 -22.68 0.04 -10.91
N ASP A 132 -23.77 -0.33 -11.58
CA ASP A 132 -24.66 0.56 -12.33
C ASP A 132 -26.06 0.66 -11.72
N GLY A 133 -26.51 -0.40 -11.05
CA GLY A 133 -27.74 -0.37 -10.28
C GLY A 133 -27.55 0.44 -9.00
N ALA A 134 -28.59 1.17 -8.62
CA ALA A 134 -28.65 2.08 -7.48
C ALA A 134 -28.63 1.36 -6.12
N HIS A 135 -27.70 0.44 -5.89
CA HIS A 135 -27.40 -0.02 -4.55
C HIS A 135 -26.49 1.02 -3.90
N GLU A 136 -27.10 1.99 -3.22
CA GLU A 136 -26.39 2.66 -2.14
C GLU A 136 -25.78 1.55 -1.26
N PRO A 137 -24.49 1.62 -0.92
CA PRO A 137 -23.95 0.67 0.05
C PRO A 137 -24.78 0.83 1.31
N SER A 138 -25.46 -0.24 1.75
CA SER A 138 -26.08 -0.24 3.08
C SER A 138 -24.96 0.14 4.04
N ALA A 139 -25.12 1.27 4.72
CA ALA A 139 -24.12 1.77 5.65
C ALA A 139 -23.68 0.62 6.56
N PRO A 140 -22.39 0.48 6.87
CA PRO A 140 -21.97 -0.49 7.87
C PRO A 140 -22.84 -0.28 9.13
N PRO A 141 -23.25 -1.34 9.84
CA PRO A 141 -24.08 -1.19 11.03
C PRO A 141 -23.45 -0.13 11.93
N PRO A 142 -24.25 0.77 12.54
CA PRO A 142 -23.71 1.85 13.36
C PRO A 142 -22.75 1.21 14.35
N ARG A 143 -21.46 1.56 14.24
CA ARG A 143 -20.49 1.19 15.27
C ARG A 143 -21.08 1.73 16.56
N GLY A 144 -21.49 0.84 17.46
CA GLY A 144 -21.94 1.20 18.80
C GLY A 144 -20.94 2.18 19.42
N PRO A 145 -21.37 3.04 20.36
CA PRO A 145 -20.55 4.13 20.87
C PRO A 145 -19.15 3.59 21.17
N ALA A 146 -18.16 4.14 20.47
CA ALA A 146 -16.78 3.74 20.63
C ALA A 146 -16.47 3.86 22.12
N ALA A 147 -16.29 2.72 22.80
CA ALA A 147 -15.71 2.72 24.13
C ALA A 147 -14.45 3.60 24.06
N PRO A 148 -14.24 4.51 25.01
CA PRO A 148 -13.08 5.38 24.97
C PRO A 148 -11.87 4.47 24.82
N ARG A 149 -11.24 4.54 23.65
CA ARG A 149 -9.92 3.95 23.45
C ARG A 149 -9.04 4.77 24.38
N SER A 150 -8.81 4.26 25.58
CA SER A 150 -7.66 4.64 26.37
C SER A 150 -6.49 4.30 25.46
N SER A 151 -6.02 5.30 24.71
CA SER A 151 -4.64 5.32 24.27
C SER A 151 -3.85 4.85 25.48
N GLY A 152 -3.12 3.75 25.33
CA GLY A 152 -2.30 3.14 26.38
C GLY A 152 -1.12 4.02 26.77
N ILE A 153 -1.32 5.33 26.85
CA ILE A 153 -0.47 6.31 27.48
C ILE A 153 -1.16 6.64 28.79
N VAL A 154 -0.95 5.76 29.77
CA VAL A 154 -0.95 6.20 31.16
C VAL A 154 0.30 7.08 31.28
N ALA A 155 0.11 8.40 31.34
CA ALA A 155 1.16 9.27 31.82
C ALA A 155 1.45 8.87 33.28
N PRO A 156 2.69 8.50 33.66
CA PRO A 156 2.97 8.24 35.05
C PRO A 156 2.93 9.58 35.79
N SER A 157 2.01 9.70 36.73
CA SER A 157 2.14 10.68 37.79
C SER A 157 3.40 10.33 38.60
N ALA A 158 4.36 11.25 38.59
CA ALA A 158 5.39 11.42 39.62
C ALA A 158 6.00 10.13 40.23
N ALA A 159 6.77 9.38 39.45
CA ALA A 159 7.98 8.65 39.89
C ALA A 159 8.53 7.87 38.69
N GLY A 160 9.82 8.00 38.44
CA GLY A 160 10.46 7.49 37.23
C GLY A 160 10.38 5.98 37.05
N THR A 161 10.12 5.57 35.81
CA THR A 161 10.61 4.33 35.21
C THR A 161 10.80 4.58 33.71
N ARG A 162 12.04 4.50 33.23
CA ARG A 162 12.36 4.55 31.79
C ARG A 162 11.89 3.24 31.17
N SER A 163 10.93 3.29 30.25
CA SER A 163 10.53 2.12 29.45
C SER A 163 11.66 1.75 28.49
N ARG A 164 12.12 0.48 28.55
CA ARG A 164 13.14 -0.11 27.67
C ARG A 164 12.55 -0.69 26.38
N GLU A 165 11.27 -0.47 26.07
CA GLU A 165 10.55 -1.19 25.01
C GLU A 165 10.70 -0.63 23.59
N LYS A 166 11.45 0.45 23.39
CA LYS A 166 11.77 0.94 22.03
C LYS A 166 13.23 1.31 21.89
N MET A 167 14.10 0.35 22.15
CA MET A 167 15.50 0.47 21.78
C MET A 167 15.96 -0.85 21.18
N VAL A 168 16.03 -0.86 19.85
CA VAL A 168 16.62 -1.96 19.07
C VAL A 168 18.13 -1.79 19.21
N TRP A 169 18.74 -2.62 20.05
CA TRP A 169 20.19 -2.56 20.31
C TRP A 169 21.01 -3.37 19.30
N GLU A 170 20.38 -4.34 18.63
CA GLU A 170 20.98 -5.12 17.57
C GLU A 170 19.99 -5.23 16.41
N TRP A 171 20.49 -4.95 15.20
CA TRP A 171 19.74 -5.14 13.98
C TRP A 171 19.82 -6.63 13.60
N PRO A 172 18.69 -7.33 13.43
CA PRO A 172 18.71 -8.67 12.84
C PRO A 172 19.33 -8.59 11.44
N GLU A 173 20.15 -9.58 11.07
CA GLU A 173 20.67 -9.76 9.71
C GLU A 173 19.51 -9.63 8.69
N ILE A 174 19.57 -8.57 7.86
CA ILE A 174 18.51 -8.20 6.91
C ILE A 174 18.24 -9.32 5.87
N GLY A 175 19.17 -10.27 5.75
CA GLY A 175 19.07 -11.40 4.83
C GLY A 175 17.92 -12.37 5.12
N ASP A 176 17.50 -12.52 6.39
CA ASP A 176 16.56 -13.57 6.77
C ASP A 176 15.09 -13.18 6.57
N ARG A 177 14.77 -11.89 6.38
CA ARG A 177 13.39 -11.43 6.19
C ARG A 177 12.94 -11.27 4.74
N ALA A 178 13.81 -11.49 3.76
CA ALA A 178 13.47 -11.22 2.36
C ALA A 178 12.74 -12.37 1.62
N ILE A 179 12.52 -13.54 2.25
CA ILE A 179 12.06 -14.75 1.52
C ILE A 179 10.76 -15.38 2.08
N GLU A 180 10.20 -14.95 3.21
CA GLU A 180 9.07 -15.66 3.83
C GLU A 180 7.64 -15.17 3.49
N GLU A 181 7.45 -14.09 2.72
CA GLU A 181 6.09 -13.66 2.31
C GLU A 181 5.70 -14.02 0.86
N TRP A 182 6.46 -14.89 0.19
CA TRP A 182 6.13 -15.41 -1.14
C TRP A 182 6.21 -16.94 -1.23
N ARG A 183 5.54 -17.64 -0.31
CA ARG A 183 5.14 -19.05 -0.48
C ARG A 183 3.67 -19.26 -0.20
#